data_AF-A0A2W5EHU4-F1
#
_entry.id   AF-A0A2W5EHU4-F1
#
_cell.length_a   1.000
_cell.length_b   1.000
_cell.length_c   1.000
_cell.angle_alpha   90.00
_cell.angle_beta   90.00
_cell.angle_gamma   90.00
#
_symmetry.space_group_name_H-M   'P 1'
#
loop_
_entity.id
_entity.type
_entity.pdbx_description
1 polymer ?
#
loop_
_entity_poly.entity_id
_entity_poly.type
_entity_poly.pdbx_seq_one_letter_code
_entity_poly.pdbx_strand_id
1 'polypeptide(L)'
;EPFAVINADDYYGKDAFVKAVKLLSENISGDTYACVGYELGNTLSDNGSVTRGEIFVNENSEIQQIIERKKIIKENGKAISTEEGNKELPLDTKVSMNFFCFDGGYIEKLEKLYQEFLDTNLGDLKSEFLIPEVTDLIIKAGEAKVLMVPTTAKWFGVTYAEDAPLVRSKFKELTEVGEYPTSLWTKERVNA
;
A
#
# COMPACT_ATOMS: atom_id res chain seq x y z
N GLU A 1 15.27 -0.23 14.44
CA GLU A 1 14.07 -0.89 15.01
C GLU A 1 13.10 -1.19 13.87
N PRO A 2 12.22 -2.20 14.00
CA PRO A 2 11.15 -2.44 13.03
C PRO A 2 10.22 -1.22 12.92
N PHE A 3 9.77 -0.91 11.70
CA PHE A 3 8.91 0.24 11.44
C PHE A 3 7.89 -0.05 10.33
N ALA A 4 6.78 0.70 10.35
CA ALA A 4 5.80 0.71 9.27
C ALA A 4 6.01 1.92 8.36
N VAL A 5 5.75 1.74 7.07
CA VAL A 5 5.61 2.79 6.07
C VAL A 5 4.16 2.82 5.63
N ILE A 6 3.58 4.02 5.60
CA ILE A 6 2.22 4.31 5.15
C ILE A 6 2.19 5.66 4.43
N ASN A 7 1.21 5.88 3.56
CA ASN A 7 0.92 7.19 2.99
C ASN A 7 0.31 8.12 4.04
N ALA A 8 0.47 9.43 3.85
CA ALA A 8 0.02 10.45 4.81
C ALA A 8 -1.46 10.82 4.67
N ASP A 9 -2.07 10.58 3.51
CA ASP A 9 -3.39 11.05 3.11
C ASP A 9 -4.41 9.92 2.85
N ASP A 10 -4.01 8.68 3.15
CA ASP A 10 -4.86 7.49 2.99
C ASP A 10 -5.48 7.03 4.31
N TYR A 11 -6.74 6.59 4.24
CA TYR A 11 -7.36 5.85 5.33
C TYR A 11 -7.20 4.34 5.11
N TYR A 12 -6.45 3.70 6.00
CA TYR A 12 -6.18 2.25 5.96
C TYR A 12 -7.16 1.41 6.80
N GLY A 13 -7.85 2.03 7.75
CA GLY A 13 -8.72 1.33 8.69
C GLY A 13 -7.99 0.55 9.79
N LYS A 14 -8.68 0.38 10.92
CA LYS A 14 -8.11 -0.14 12.17
C LYS A 14 -7.51 -1.54 12.08
N ASP A 15 -8.16 -2.46 11.35
CA ASP A 15 -7.68 -3.84 11.19
C ASP A 15 -6.27 -3.88 10.57
N ALA A 16 -5.98 -2.99 9.61
CA ALA A 16 -4.66 -2.89 9.00
C ALA A 16 -3.58 -2.49 10.02
N PHE A 17 -3.85 -1.50 10.88
CA PHE A 17 -2.93 -1.09 11.93
C PHE A 17 -2.73 -2.16 13.00
N VAL A 18 -3.79 -2.86 13.41
CA VAL A 18 -3.69 -3.98 14.37
C VAL A 18 -2.78 -5.09 13.81
N LYS A 19 -2.94 -5.43 12.54
CA LYS A 19 -2.09 -6.41 11.85
C LYS A 19 -0.64 -5.93 11.74
N ALA A 20 -0.43 -4.67 11.36
CA ALA A 20 0.91 -4.09 11.29
C ALA A 20 1.64 -4.10 12.64
N VAL A 21 0.98 -3.68 13.73
CA VAL A 21 1.56 -3.71 15.07
C VAL A 21 1.95 -5.12 15.49
N LYS A 22 1.08 -6.11 15.21
CA LYS A 22 1.38 -7.52 15.49
C LYS A 22 2.62 -7.98 14.71
N LEU A 23 2.68 -7.70 13.41
CA LEU A 23 3.81 -8.04 12.55
C LEU A 23 5.11 -7.45 13.07
N LEU A 24 5.12 -6.14 13.35
CA LEU A 24 6.29 -5.41 13.85
C LEU A 24 6.80 -5.95 15.19
N SER A 25 5.91 -6.49 16.01
CA SER A 25 6.26 -7.01 17.34
C SER A 25 6.71 -8.47 17.34
N GLU A 26 6.25 -9.28 16.38
CA GLU A 26 6.39 -10.74 16.42
C GLU A 26 7.14 -11.33 15.22
N ASN A 27 7.08 -10.70 14.06
CA ASN A 27 7.48 -11.32 12.78
C ASN A 27 8.60 -10.56 12.05
N ILE A 28 8.69 -9.24 12.22
CA ILE A 28 9.65 -8.41 11.51
C ILE A 28 11.00 -8.43 12.23
N SER A 29 12.00 -9.03 11.58
CA SER A 29 13.37 -9.14 12.10
C SER A 29 14.32 -9.52 10.97
N GLY A 30 15.49 -8.87 10.93
CA GLY A 30 16.50 -9.11 9.89
C GLY A 30 15.91 -8.90 8.50
N ASP A 31 16.04 -9.88 7.61
CA ASP A 31 15.51 -9.79 6.24
C ASP A 31 14.07 -10.33 6.08
N THR A 32 13.26 -10.28 7.15
CA THR A 32 11.82 -10.63 7.09
C THR A 32 10.97 -9.37 7.19
N TYR A 33 10.19 -9.11 6.15
CA TYR A 33 9.30 -7.94 6.01
C TYR A 33 7.84 -8.37 5.80
N ALA A 34 6.93 -7.41 5.77
CA ALA A 34 5.53 -7.67 5.43
C ALA A 34 4.87 -6.52 4.68
N CYS A 35 3.80 -6.84 3.96
CA CYS A 35 2.88 -5.91 3.33
C CYS A 35 1.45 -6.23 3.80
N VAL A 36 0.72 -5.21 4.25
CA VAL A 36 -0.72 -5.34 4.51
C VAL A 36 -1.45 -5.18 3.18
N GLY A 37 -1.97 -6.28 2.65
CA GLY A 37 -2.58 -6.36 1.33
C GLY A 37 -4.10 -6.14 1.34
N TYR A 38 -4.59 -5.44 0.33
CA TYR A 38 -6.01 -5.19 0.10
C TYR A 38 -6.49 -5.93 -1.15
N GLU A 39 -7.81 -6.03 -1.30
CA GLU A 39 -8.42 -6.49 -2.55
C GLU A 39 -8.66 -5.32 -3.48
N LEU A 40 -8.26 -5.44 -4.74
CA LEU A 40 -8.31 -4.38 -5.75
C LEU A 40 -9.68 -3.71 -5.80
N GLY A 41 -10.76 -4.48 -5.79
CA GLY A 41 -12.14 -3.98 -5.86
C GLY A 41 -12.52 -3.02 -4.74
N ASN A 42 -11.86 -3.09 -3.59
CA ASN A 42 -12.07 -2.18 -2.45
C ASN A 42 -11.22 -0.91 -2.54
N THR A 43 -10.40 -0.76 -3.58
CA THR A 43 -9.44 0.35 -3.71
C THR A 43 -9.65 1.21 -4.96
N LEU A 44 -10.63 0.88 -5.81
CA LEU A 44 -10.90 1.62 -7.05
C LEU A 44 -11.65 2.93 -6.76
N SER A 45 -11.42 3.95 -7.59
CA SER A 45 -12.23 5.17 -7.63
C SER A 45 -13.29 5.06 -8.73
N ASP A 46 -14.47 5.64 -8.50
CA ASP A 46 -15.50 5.81 -9.54
C ASP A 46 -15.21 7.05 -10.43
N ASN A 47 -14.26 7.90 -10.05
CA ASN A 47 -13.97 9.19 -10.69
C ASN A 47 -12.77 9.17 -11.65
N GLY A 48 -12.03 8.07 -11.71
CA GLY A 48 -10.92 7.94 -12.65
C GLY A 48 -10.02 6.74 -12.39
N SER A 49 -8.84 6.78 -13.01
CA SER A 49 -7.89 5.68 -12.98
C SER A 49 -6.97 5.73 -11.75
N VAL A 50 -6.64 4.58 -11.19
CA VAL A 50 -5.73 4.45 -10.05
C VAL A 50 -4.45 3.69 -10.43
N THR A 51 -3.44 3.81 -9.58
CA THR A 51 -2.20 3.02 -9.65
C THR A 51 -2.09 2.10 -8.45
N ARG A 52 -1.80 0.81 -8.64
CA ARG A 52 -1.74 -0.19 -7.56
C ARG A 52 -0.60 -1.18 -7.80
N GLY A 53 0.13 -1.54 -6.74
CA GLY A 53 1.09 -2.64 -6.79
C GLY A 53 0.37 -3.99 -6.69
N GLU A 54 0.16 -4.69 -7.80
CA GLU A 54 -0.40 -6.05 -7.85
C GLU A 54 0.58 -7.04 -7.20
N ILE A 55 0.09 -7.80 -6.21
CA ILE A 55 0.89 -8.72 -5.41
C ILE A 55 0.60 -10.16 -5.82
N PHE A 56 1.66 -10.92 -6.11
CA PHE A 56 1.62 -12.36 -6.33
C PHE A 56 2.25 -13.07 -5.15
N VAL A 57 1.54 -14.05 -4.58
CA VAL A 57 1.98 -14.80 -3.40
C VAL A 57 2.09 -16.29 -3.68
N ASN A 58 2.96 -16.97 -2.95
CA ASN A 58 3.01 -18.43 -2.91
C ASN A 58 2.01 -19.00 -1.87
N GLU A 59 1.98 -20.33 -1.74
CA GLU A 59 1.11 -21.05 -0.80
C GLU A 59 1.32 -20.67 0.67
N ASN A 60 2.50 -20.13 1.02
CA ASN A 60 2.86 -19.69 2.37
C ASN A 60 2.54 -18.20 2.61
N SER A 61 1.81 -17.54 1.70
CA SER A 61 1.53 -16.10 1.74
C SER A 61 2.80 -15.24 1.67
N GLU A 62 3.86 -15.74 1.05
CA GLU A 62 5.07 -14.97 0.79
C GLU A 62 4.98 -14.34 -0.60
N ILE A 63 5.27 -13.06 -0.69
CA ILE A 63 5.27 -12.32 -1.96
C ILE A 63 6.40 -12.86 -2.84
N GLN A 64 6.04 -13.27 -4.05
CA GLN A 64 6.96 -13.70 -5.10
C GLN A 64 7.22 -12.58 -6.10
N GLN A 65 6.26 -11.69 -6.28
CA GLN A 65 6.35 -10.58 -7.22
C GLN A 65 5.42 -9.44 -6.83
N ILE A 66 5.86 -8.21 -7.06
CA ILE A 66 5.00 -7.01 -7.06
C ILE A 66 5.11 -6.34 -8.43
N ILE A 67 3.98 -6.02 -9.04
CA ILE A 67 3.91 -5.29 -10.32
C ILE A 67 3.14 -3.99 -10.12
N GLU A 68 3.78 -2.85 -10.31
CA GLU A 68 3.10 -1.56 -10.28
C GLU A 68 2.24 -1.38 -11.53
N ARG A 69 0.92 -1.46 -11.38
CA ARG A 69 -0.05 -1.32 -12.45
C ARG A 69 -0.60 0.11 -12.45
N LYS A 70 -0.31 0.89 -13.49
CA LYS A 70 -0.85 2.24 -13.67
C LYS A 70 -2.16 2.19 -14.47
N LYS A 71 -2.97 3.24 -14.34
CA LYS A 71 -4.21 3.47 -15.11
C LYS A 71 -5.25 2.34 -15.04
N ILE A 72 -5.51 1.83 -13.83
CA ILE A 72 -6.60 0.89 -13.57
C ILE A 72 -7.91 1.66 -13.40
N ILE A 73 -8.91 1.38 -14.21
CA ILE A 73 -10.25 1.97 -14.09
C ILE A 73 -11.27 0.95 -13.61
N LYS A 74 -12.36 1.44 -13.03
CA LYS A 74 -13.55 0.64 -12.75
C LYS A 74 -14.57 0.86 -13.87
N GLU A 75 -14.90 -0.20 -14.59
CA GLU A 75 -15.86 -0.14 -15.70
C GLU A 75 -16.79 -1.36 -15.64
N ASN A 76 -18.11 -1.13 -15.67
CA ASN A 76 -19.13 -2.20 -15.63
C ASN A 76 -18.94 -3.22 -14.49
N GLY A 77 -18.48 -2.75 -13.33
CA GLY A 77 -18.21 -3.59 -12.15
C GLY A 77 -16.92 -4.41 -12.23
N LYS A 78 -16.04 -4.13 -13.20
CA LYS A 78 -14.76 -4.81 -13.40
C LYS A 78 -13.60 -3.83 -13.22
N ALA A 79 -12.42 -4.33 -12.87
CA ALA A 79 -11.19 -3.56 -12.90
C ALA A 79 -10.48 -3.77 -14.25
N ILE A 80 -10.09 -2.70 -14.92
CA ILE A 80 -9.45 -2.75 -16.25
C ILE A 80 -8.17 -1.93 -16.24
N SER A 81 -7.03 -2.54 -16.55
CA SER A 81 -5.78 -1.84 -16.82
C SER A 81 -5.76 -1.35 -18.25
N THR A 82 -5.89 -0.03 -18.44
CA THR A 82 -5.92 0.59 -19.77
C THR A 82 -4.54 0.71 -20.42
N GLU A 83 -3.47 0.70 -19.61
CA GLU A 83 -2.10 0.72 -20.11
C GLU A 83 -1.69 -0.62 -20.75
N GLU A 84 -2.32 -1.71 -20.33
CA GLU A 84 -2.05 -3.08 -20.82
C GLU A 84 -3.09 -3.55 -21.85
N GLY A 85 -3.55 -2.64 -22.70
CA GLY A 85 -4.51 -2.99 -23.76
C GLY A 85 -5.86 -3.44 -23.23
N ASN A 86 -6.35 -2.80 -22.15
CA ASN A 86 -7.61 -3.11 -21.48
C ASN A 86 -7.67 -4.51 -20.86
N LYS A 87 -6.57 -4.92 -20.21
CA LYS A 87 -6.51 -6.16 -19.45
C LYS A 87 -7.47 -6.08 -18.26
N GLU A 88 -8.39 -7.04 -18.18
CA GLU A 88 -9.26 -7.21 -17.00
C GLU A 88 -8.45 -7.80 -15.84
N LEU A 89 -8.61 -7.21 -14.65
CA LEU A 89 -8.05 -7.69 -13.40
C LEU A 89 -9.20 -8.18 -12.49
N PRO A 90 -9.10 -9.38 -11.90
CA PRO A 90 -10.04 -9.82 -10.88
C PRO A 90 -10.18 -8.81 -9.73
N LEU A 91 -11.39 -8.62 -9.21
CA LEU A 91 -11.60 -7.68 -8.10
C LEU A 91 -10.96 -8.15 -6.79
N ASP A 92 -10.75 -9.46 -6.64
CA ASP A 92 -10.08 -10.09 -5.51
C ASP A 92 -8.54 -10.13 -5.67
N THR A 93 -8.01 -9.60 -6.78
CA THR A 93 -6.57 -9.37 -6.98
C THR A 93 -6.00 -8.63 -5.78
N LYS A 94 -4.91 -9.14 -5.24
CA LYS A 94 -4.27 -8.59 -4.05
C LYS A 94 -3.38 -7.43 -4.47
N VAL A 95 -3.50 -6.30 -3.76
CA VAL A 95 -2.78 -5.08 -4.06
C VAL A 95 -2.15 -4.46 -2.82
N SER A 96 -1.00 -3.81 -3.02
CA SER A 96 -0.39 -2.94 -2.03
C SER A 96 -0.99 -1.54 -2.11
N MET A 97 -1.22 -0.96 -0.93
CA MET A 97 -1.59 0.45 -0.74
C MET A 97 -0.45 1.22 -0.05
N ASN A 98 0.81 0.83 -0.28
CA ASN A 98 2.00 1.33 0.42
C ASN A 98 1.97 1.14 1.95
N PHE A 99 1.29 0.09 2.44
CA PHE A 99 1.36 -0.28 3.86
C PHE A 99 2.33 -1.45 4.05
N PHE A 100 3.60 -1.09 4.27
CA PHE A 100 4.68 -2.05 4.50
C PHE A 100 5.19 -2.00 5.93
N CYS A 101 5.74 -3.13 6.39
CA CYS A 101 6.43 -3.27 7.66
C CYS A 101 7.84 -3.81 7.37
N PHE A 102 8.86 -3.10 7.81
CA PHE A 102 10.26 -3.38 7.52
C PHE A 102 11.10 -3.45 8.79
N ASP A 103 12.21 -4.20 8.72
CA ASP A 103 13.29 -4.08 9.69
C ASP A 103 14.17 -2.86 9.35
N GLY A 104 14.94 -2.37 10.34
CA GLY A 104 15.87 -1.26 10.14
C GLY A 104 16.89 -1.49 9.02
N GLY A 105 17.32 -2.73 8.80
CA GLY A 105 18.25 -3.10 7.73
C GLY A 105 17.72 -2.81 6.31
N TYR A 106 16.41 -2.63 6.15
CA TYR A 106 15.82 -2.25 4.86
C TYR A 106 16.35 -0.92 4.34
N ILE A 107 16.63 0.06 5.22
CA ILE A 107 17.14 1.38 4.82
C ILE A 107 18.52 1.27 4.17
N GLU A 108 19.39 0.38 4.66
CA GLU A 108 20.72 0.14 4.07
C GLU A 108 20.60 -0.47 2.67
N LYS A 109 19.62 -1.37 2.47
CA LYS A 109 19.32 -1.94 1.14
C LYS A 109 18.79 -0.87 0.18
N LEU A 110 17.90 0.02 0.66
CA LEU A 110 17.40 1.15 -0.11
C LEU A 110 18.55 2.05 -0.56
N GLU A 111 19.49 2.39 0.33
CA GLU A 111 20.62 3.27 -0.01
C GLU A 111 21.47 2.69 -1.14
N LYS A 112 21.81 1.40 -1.08
CA LYS A 112 22.57 0.72 -2.13
C LYS A 112 21.83 0.76 -3.47
N LEU A 113 20.56 0.33 -3.50
CA LEU A 113 19.76 0.29 -4.72
C LEU A 113 19.47 1.69 -5.26
N TYR A 114 19.42 2.70 -4.40
CA TYR A 114 19.25 4.09 -4.80
C TYR A 114 20.48 4.62 -5.54
N GLN A 115 21.70 4.25 -5.13
CA GLN A 115 22.91 4.61 -5.90
C GLN A 115 22.89 3.99 -7.30
N GLU A 116 22.54 2.71 -7.42
CA GLU A 116 22.39 2.03 -8.72
C GLU A 116 21.30 2.68 -9.60
N PHE A 117 20.20 3.11 -8.98
CA PHE A 117 19.15 3.86 -9.65
C PHE A 117 19.64 5.21 -10.17
N LEU A 118 20.41 5.97 -9.38
CA LEU A 118 20.96 7.26 -9.80
C LEU A 118 21.91 7.12 -10.99
N ASP A 119 22.82 6.14 -10.95
CA ASP A 119 23.78 5.88 -12.03
C ASP A 119 23.10 5.63 -13.38
N THR A 120 21.88 5.09 -13.36
CA THR A 120 21.10 4.75 -14.56
C THR A 120 20.07 5.81 -14.96
N ASN A 121 19.60 6.64 -14.02
CA ASN A 121 18.44 7.54 -14.24
C ASN A 121 18.72 9.04 -14.01
N LEU A 122 19.94 9.45 -13.70
CA LEU A 122 20.32 10.85 -13.44
C LEU A 122 19.84 11.88 -14.49
N GLY A 123 19.67 11.46 -15.75
CA GLY A 123 19.20 12.32 -16.84
C GLY A 123 17.67 12.33 -17.06
N ASP A 124 16.91 11.44 -16.43
CA ASP A 124 15.47 11.32 -16.60
C ASP A 124 14.71 11.98 -15.45
N LEU A 125 14.19 13.17 -15.71
CA LEU A 125 13.41 13.97 -14.75
C LEU A 125 12.07 13.33 -14.35
N LYS A 126 11.64 12.27 -15.03
CA LYS A 126 10.40 11.55 -14.72
C LYS A 126 10.65 10.20 -14.05
N SER A 127 11.90 9.82 -13.84
CA SER A 127 12.23 8.57 -13.15
C SER A 127 11.77 8.63 -11.69
N GLU A 128 11.26 7.51 -11.18
CA GLU A 128 10.76 7.38 -9.82
C GLU A 128 11.43 6.16 -9.16
N PHE A 129 11.83 6.29 -7.90
CA PHE A 129 12.38 5.19 -7.10
C PHE A 129 11.31 4.68 -6.14
N LEU A 130 10.55 3.67 -6.57
CA LEU A 130 9.31 3.24 -5.92
C LEU A 130 9.56 2.10 -4.93
N ILE A 131 9.02 2.22 -3.71
CA ILE A 131 9.11 1.18 -2.67
C ILE A 131 8.63 -0.20 -3.16
N PRO A 132 7.49 -0.33 -3.88
CA PRO A 132 7.06 -1.62 -4.42
C PRO A 132 8.08 -2.28 -5.36
N GLU A 133 8.66 -1.50 -6.27
CA GLU A 133 9.64 -1.99 -7.25
C GLU A 133 10.94 -2.42 -6.56
N VAL A 134 11.43 -1.59 -5.63
CA VAL A 134 12.64 -1.91 -4.86
C VAL A 134 12.44 -3.16 -4.00
N THR A 135 11.27 -3.29 -3.39
CA THR A 135 10.92 -4.48 -2.61
C THR A 135 10.86 -5.73 -3.48
N ASP A 136 10.30 -5.63 -4.69
CA ASP A 136 10.29 -6.71 -5.68
C ASP A 136 11.71 -7.13 -6.13
N LEU A 137 12.62 -6.17 -6.34
CA LEU A 137 14.03 -6.46 -6.63
C LEU A 137 14.70 -7.25 -5.51
N ILE A 138 14.50 -6.85 -4.25
CA ILE A 138 15.05 -7.52 -3.07
C ILE A 138 14.48 -8.95 -2.93
N ILE A 139 13.18 -9.14 -3.17
CA ILE A 139 12.53 -10.46 -3.18
C ILE A 139 13.18 -11.35 -4.24
N LYS A 140 13.31 -10.85 -5.47
CA LYS A 140 13.88 -11.61 -6.61
C LYS A 140 15.36 -11.95 -6.43
N ALA A 141 16.10 -11.10 -5.74
CA ALA A 141 17.49 -11.35 -5.37
C ALA A 141 17.63 -12.42 -4.25
N GLY A 142 16.53 -12.81 -3.61
CA GLY A 142 16.55 -13.71 -2.44
C GLY A 142 17.13 -13.04 -1.19
N GLU A 143 17.21 -11.71 -1.18
CA GLU A 143 17.80 -10.93 -0.09
C GLU A 143 16.81 -10.66 1.04
N ALA A 144 15.52 -10.82 0.81
CA ALA A 144 14.50 -10.73 1.85
C ALA A 144 13.28 -11.60 1.55
N LYS A 145 12.58 -11.97 2.62
CA LYS A 145 11.26 -12.60 2.58
C LYS A 145 10.22 -11.57 2.97
N VAL A 146 9.19 -11.40 2.14
CA VAL A 146 8.10 -10.46 2.40
C VAL A 146 6.78 -11.22 2.53
N LEU A 147 6.15 -11.14 3.69
CA LEU A 147 4.84 -11.74 3.95
C LEU A 147 3.72 -10.82 3.44
N MET A 148 2.72 -11.38 2.76
CA MET A 148 1.47 -10.67 2.50
C MET A 148 0.45 -11.03 3.57
N VAL A 149 -0.05 -10.02 4.28
CA VAL A 149 -1.12 -10.20 5.27
C VAL A 149 -2.37 -9.50 4.76
N PRO A 150 -3.45 -10.24 4.45
CA PRO A 150 -4.67 -9.63 3.95
C PRO A 150 -5.38 -8.85 5.06
N THR A 151 -5.93 -7.69 4.74
CA THR A 151 -6.84 -6.93 5.62
C THR A 151 -8.28 -6.97 5.11
N THR A 152 -9.24 -6.97 6.02
CA THR A 152 -10.66 -6.80 5.68
C THR A 152 -11.09 -5.34 5.79
N ALA A 153 -10.17 -4.45 6.16
CA ALA A 153 -10.42 -3.01 6.19
C ALA A 153 -10.72 -2.48 4.80
N LYS A 154 -11.63 -1.50 4.75
CA LYS A 154 -11.88 -0.73 3.53
C LYS A 154 -10.89 0.43 3.49
N TRP A 155 -10.06 0.43 2.46
CA TRP A 155 -9.24 1.58 2.12
C TRP A 155 -10.10 2.64 1.46
N PHE A 156 -9.87 3.91 1.79
CA PHE A 156 -10.37 5.02 1.00
C PHE A 156 -9.44 6.22 1.14
N GLY A 157 -9.29 6.97 0.07
CA GLY A 157 -8.47 8.18 0.00
C GLY A 157 -9.09 9.15 -1.00
N VAL A 158 -8.55 10.36 -1.07
CA VAL A 158 -8.95 11.34 -2.06
C VAL A 158 -7.98 11.23 -3.24
N THR A 159 -8.33 10.45 -4.26
CA THR A 159 -7.52 10.37 -5.49
C THR A 159 -7.86 11.53 -6.42
N TYR A 160 -9.14 11.88 -6.48
CA TYR A 160 -9.70 13.00 -7.22
C TYR A 160 -10.45 13.94 -6.27
N ALA A 161 -10.53 15.23 -6.60
CA ALA A 161 -11.25 16.21 -5.76
C ALA A 161 -12.72 15.80 -5.55
N GLU A 162 -13.28 15.11 -6.54
CA GLU A 162 -14.62 14.54 -6.61
C GLU A 162 -14.84 13.38 -5.62
N ASP A 163 -13.78 12.76 -5.10
CA ASP A 163 -13.87 11.71 -4.07
C ASP A 163 -14.18 12.29 -2.67
N ALA A 164 -13.91 13.58 -2.45
CA ALA A 164 -14.00 14.20 -1.13
C ALA A 164 -15.39 14.08 -0.44
N PRO A 165 -16.54 14.24 -1.15
CA PRO A 165 -17.85 14.00 -0.55
C PRO A 165 -18.05 12.56 -0.06
N LEU A 166 -17.56 11.57 -0.81
CA LEU A 166 -17.64 10.16 -0.44
C LEU A 166 -16.80 9.88 0.80
N VAL A 167 -15.55 10.36 0.83
CA VAL A 167 -14.64 10.21 1.98
C VAL A 167 -15.24 10.84 3.25
N ARG A 168 -15.83 12.04 3.16
CA ARG A 168 -16.54 12.67 4.29
C ARG A 168 -17.71 11.82 4.77
N SER A 169 -18.50 11.26 3.85
CA SER A 169 -19.62 10.39 4.21
C SER A 169 -19.14 9.12 4.92
N LYS A 170 -18.01 8.55 4.50
CA LYS A 170 -17.41 7.37 5.13
C LYS A 170 -16.93 7.64 6.55
N PHE A 171 -16.25 8.77 6.77
CA PHE A 171 -15.88 9.17 8.13
C PHE A 171 -17.09 9.43 9.02
N LYS A 172 -18.15 10.05 8.49
CA LYS A 172 -19.39 10.26 9.24
C LYS A 172 -20.01 8.93 9.68
N GLU A 173 -20.14 7.97 8.75
CA GLU A 173 -20.63 6.61 9.04
C GLU A 173 -19.81 5.96 10.16
N LEU A 174 -18.47 6.01 10.08
CA LEU A 174 -17.57 5.45 11.09
C LEU A 174 -17.76 6.08 12.48
N THR A 175 -18.04 7.39 12.55
CA THR A 175 -18.33 8.05 13.84
C THR A 175 -19.74 7.73 14.36
N GLU A 176 -20.73 7.59 13.49
CA GLU A 176 -22.13 7.29 13.86
C GLU A 176 -22.28 5.87 14.42
N VAL A 177 -21.51 4.91 13.89
CA VAL A 177 -21.47 3.53 14.42
C VAL A 177 -20.54 3.39 15.64
N GLY A 178 -19.89 4.48 16.07
CA GLY A 178 -19.05 4.52 17.26
C GLY A 178 -17.66 3.90 17.10
N GLU A 179 -17.19 3.63 15.88
CA GLU A 179 -15.84 3.11 15.64
C GLU A 179 -14.78 4.16 16.00
N TYR A 180 -15.09 5.45 15.79
CA TYR A 180 -14.23 6.57 16.19
C TYR A 180 -15.03 7.66 16.93
N PRO A 181 -14.38 8.41 17.84
CA PRO A 181 -14.99 9.59 18.42
C PRO A 181 -15.17 10.71 17.37
N THR A 182 -16.05 11.65 17.66
CA THR A 182 -16.30 12.83 16.79
C THR A 182 -15.09 13.77 16.69
N SER A 183 -14.16 13.71 17.66
CA SER A 183 -12.91 14.46 17.65
C SER A 183 -11.76 13.54 18.04
N LEU A 184 -10.80 13.35 17.12
CA LEU A 184 -9.61 12.54 17.36
C LEU A 184 -8.55 13.29 18.17
N TRP A 185 -8.47 14.61 17.98
CA TRP A 185 -7.45 15.46 18.56
C TRP A 185 -8.12 16.53 19.43
N THR A 186 -8.01 16.40 20.75
CA THR A 186 -8.33 17.50 21.66
C THR A 186 -7.18 18.52 21.62
N LYS A 187 -7.50 19.82 21.76
CA LYS A 187 -6.54 20.94 21.64
C LYS A 187 -5.31 20.85 22.56
N GLU A 188 -5.30 19.96 23.54
CA GLU A 188 -4.20 19.77 24.49
C GLU A 188 -3.01 18.98 23.91
N ARG A 189 -3.17 18.24 22.80
CA ARG A 189 -2.12 17.35 22.26
C ARG A 189 -1.10 18.00 21.31
N VAL A 190 -1.13 19.31 21.09
CA VAL A 190 -0.24 19.98 20.11
C VAL A 190 1.11 20.43 20.72
N ASN A 191 1.35 20.18 22.01
CA ASN A 191 2.63 20.51 22.67
C ASN A 191 3.29 19.26 23.29
N ALA A 192 3.72 18.32 22.46
CA ALA A 192 4.64 17.25 22.84
C ALA A 192 5.80 17.20 21.83
#